data_AF-A0A7S3DWT5-F1
#
_entry.id   AF-A0A7S3DWT5-F1
#
_cell.length_a   1.000
_cell.length_b   1.000
_cell.length_c   1.000
_cell.angle_alpha   90.00
_cell.angle_beta   90.00
_cell.angle_gamma   90.00
#
_symmetry.space_group_name_H-M   'P 1'
#
loop_
_entity.id
_entity.type
_entity.pdbx_description
1 polymer ?
#
loop_
_entity_poly.entity_id
_entity_poly.type
_entity_poly.pdbx_seq_one_letter_code
_entity_poly.pdbx_strand_id
1 'polypeptide(L)'
;YCMEPTTTLDHSQDEDDEPHQQQDGHSQRAEASSRASPSSTSQSESSSSGWTCEYCTFCNPRAQFLTCEMCQMVRHGTTAERNATTAVQTTPRDAPPSQARVNHASQEDSHERRLIQERFQEMLQLQREMEQSLQFKSPSSSIVPCCSSA
;
A
#
# COMPACT_ATOMS: atom_id res chain seq x y z
N TYR A 1 -13.22 52.69 -11.92
CA TYR A 1 -12.01 51.93 -12.30
C TYR A 1 -12.23 50.49 -11.87
N CYS A 2 -12.76 49.67 -12.77
CA CYS A 2 -12.87 48.23 -12.61
C CYS A 2 -11.87 47.63 -13.59
N MET A 3 -10.92 46.84 -13.09
CA MET A 3 -10.05 46.04 -13.94
C MET A 3 -10.55 44.60 -13.89
N GLU A 4 -10.94 44.06 -15.03
CA GLU A 4 -11.31 42.65 -15.18
C GLU A 4 -10.04 41.82 -15.46
N PRO A 5 -9.92 40.60 -14.90
CA PRO A 5 -8.77 39.75 -15.17
C PRO A 5 -8.96 38.96 -16.47
N THR A 6 -8.11 39.24 -17.45
CA THR A 6 -7.90 38.41 -18.64
C THR A 6 -7.17 37.12 -18.22
N THR A 7 -7.82 35.97 -18.32
CA THR A 7 -7.14 34.68 -18.22
C THR A 7 -7.18 33.99 -19.59
N THR A 8 -6.02 34.03 -20.24
CA THR A 8 -5.65 33.29 -21.44
C THR A 8 -5.66 31.79 -21.14
N LEU A 9 -6.51 31.09 -21.86
CA LEU A 9 -6.60 29.63 -21.89
C LEU A 9 -5.58 29.15 -22.93
N ASP A 10 -4.40 28.74 -22.47
CA ASP A 10 -3.38 28.13 -23.31
C ASP A 10 -3.55 26.60 -23.34
N HIS A 11 -3.31 26.06 -24.52
CA HIS A 11 -3.83 24.82 -25.08
C HIS A 11 -2.63 24.08 -25.63
N SER A 12 -2.20 22.98 -25.02
CA SER A 12 -1.16 22.07 -25.51
C SER A 12 -1.04 20.89 -24.54
N GLN A 13 -0.85 19.63 -24.92
CA GLN A 13 -0.96 18.93 -26.18
C GLN A 13 -0.77 17.45 -25.82
N ASP A 14 -1.46 16.59 -26.55
CA ASP A 14 -1.32 15.14 -26.60
C ASP A 14 0.15 14.69 -26.69
N GLU A 15 0.56 13.76 -25.83
CA GLU A 15 1.64 12.81 -26.15
C GLU A 15 1.17 11.39 -25.81
N ASP A 16 0.77 10.68 -26.88
CA ASP A 16 0.69 9.24 -27.01
C ASP A 16 2.00 8.56 -26.55
N ASP A 17 1.98 7.87 -25.40
CA ASP A 17 3.05 6.91 -25.05
C ASP A 17 2.64 5.51 -25.51
N GLU A 18 3.22 5.14 -26.65
CA GLU A 18 3.10 3.92 -27.41
C GLU A 18 3.51 2.66 -26.60
N PRO A 19 2.67 1.61 -26.49
CA PRO A 19 3.10 0.36 -25.86
C PRO A 19 3.98 -0.45 -26.81
N HIS A 20 5.29 -0.49 -26.56
CA HIS A 20 6.23 -1.40 -27.21
C HIS A 20 5.89 -2.88 -26.92
N GLN A 21 5.18 -3.51 -27.85
CA GLN A 21 5.10 -4.96 -28.00
C GLN A 21 6.41 -5.48 -28.58
N GLN A 22 7.29 -6.01 -27.74
CA GLN A 22 8.41 -6.82 -28.21
C GLN A 22 8.00 -8.30 -28.17
N GLN A 23 7.49 -8.76 -29.31
CA GLN A 23 7.51 -10.17 -29.69
C GLN A 23 8.92 -10.54 -30.08
N ASP A 24 9.40 -11.70 -29.61
CA ASP A 24 10.26 -12.68 -30.30
C ASP A 24 10.57 -13.75 -29.24
N GLY A 25 10.12 -15.00 -29.34
CA GLY A 25 10.27 -15.84 -30.52
C GLY A 25 11.46 -16.77 -30.33
N HIS A 26 11.44 -17.68 -29.34
CA HIS A 26 12.39 -18.81 -29.31
C HIS A 26 11.69 -20.14 -29.04
N SER A 27 11.29 -20.75 -30.15
CA SER A 27 10.94 -22.15 -30.28
C SER A 27 12.22 -22.99 -30.42
N GLN A 28 12.31 -24.04 -29.60
CA GLN A 28 13.01 -25.31 -29.81
C GLN A 28 14.54 -25.34 -29.94
N ARG A 29 15.18 -25.99 -28.96
CA ARG A 29 16.05 -27.13 -29.26
C ARG A 29 16.13 -28.10 -28.07
N ALA A 30 15.65 -29.32 -28.25
CA ALA A 30 15.99 -30.44 -27.40
C ALA A 30 17.38 -30.95 -27.83
N GLU A 31 18.37 -30.87 -26.94
CA GLU A 31 19.59 -31.67 -27.03
C GLU A 31 19.93 -32.24 -25.65
N ALA A 32 19.89 -33.57 -25.58
CA ALA A 32 20.46 -34.34 -24.49
C ALA A 32 21.99 -34.38 -24.67
N SER A 33 22.76 -33.89 -23.70
CA SER A 33 24.06 -34.47 -23.33
C SER A 33 24.69 -33.79 -22.11
N SER A 34 24.72 -34.55 -21.02
CA SER A 34 25.90 -34.85 -20.22
C SER A 34 26.97 -33.78 -19.96
N ARG A 35 27.13 -33.48 -18.67
CA ARG A 35 28.38 -33.18 -17.94
C ARG A 35 29.15 -31.92 -18.35
N ALA A 36 28.95 -30.86 -17.56
CA ALA A 36 30.02 -30.24 -16.77
C ALA A 36 29.38 -29.30 -15.75
N SER A 37 29.74 -29.43 -14.48
CA SER A 37 29.31 -28.54 -13.40
C SER A 37 29.94 -27.16 -13.59
N PRO A 38 29.18 -26.09 -13.82
CA PRO A 38 29.71 -24.74 -13.61
C PRO A 38 29.77 -24.51 -12.10
N SER A 39 30.99 -24.53 -11.56
CA SER A 39 31.28 -23.97 -10.25
C SER A 39 31.08 -22.46 -10.34
N SER A 40 29.84 -22.01 -10.23
CA SER A 40 29.50 -20.61 -10.03
C SER A 40 29.99 -20.21 -8.64
N THR A 41 31.12 -19.51 -8.61
CA THR A 41 31.57 -18.75 -7.44
C THR A 41 30.53 -17.66 -7.18
N SER A 42 29.50 -18.00 -6.39
CA SER A 42 28.53 -17.04 -5.86
C SER A 42 29.28 -16.07 -4.97
N GLN A 43 29.40 -14.83 -5.45
CA GLN A 43 29.76 -13.71 -4.60
C GLN A 43 28.68 -13.61 -3.53
N SER A 44 29.07 -13.88 -2.28
CA SER A 44 28.24 -13.74 -1.11
C SER A 44 28.00 -12.25 -0.84
N GLU A 45 27.22 -11.59 -1.70
CA GLU A 45 26.46 -10.43 -1.28
C GLU A 45 25.62 -10.89 -0.10
N SER A 46 25.76 -10.21 1.03
CA SER A 46 25.02 -10.42 2.27
C SER A 46 23.53 -10.31 1.98
N SER A 47 22.98 -11.41 1.48
CA SER A 47 21.65 -11.52 0.94
C SER A 47 20.76 -11.52 2.16
N SER A 48 20.03 -10.43 2.33
CA SER A 48 18.93 -10.34 3.28
C SER A 48 18.00 -11.53 2.99
N SER A 49 18.16 -12.59 3.77
CA SER A 49 17.55 -13.88 3.48
C SER A 49 16.06 -13.73 3.76
N GLY A 50 15.29 -13.48 2.70
CA GLY A 50 13.84 -13.54 2.73
C GLY A 50 13.33 -14.90 3.22
N TRP A 51 12.02 -15.01 3.44
CA TRP A 51 11.40 -16.24 3.91
C TRP A 51 10.20 -16.62 3.05
N THR A 52 10.04 -17.92 2.79
CA THR A 52 8.91 -18.45 2.04
C THR A 52 7.74 -18.74 2.97
N CYS A 53 6.56 -18.25 2.64
CA CYS A 53 5.36 -18.48 3.43
C CYS A 53 4.91 -19.94 3.36
N GLU A 54 4.74 -20.58 4.52
CA GLU A 54 4.28 -21.97 4.61
C GLU A 54 2.81 -22.15 4.16
N TYR A 55 2.02 -21.08 4.17
CA TYR A 55 0.59 -21.13 3.81
C TYR A 55 0.33 -20.93 2.32
N CYS A 56 0.91 -19.89 1.72
CA CYS A 56 0.66 -19.54 0.31
C CYS A 56 1.88 -19.69 -0.60
N THR A 57 3.02 -20.17 -0.08
CA THR A 57 4.28 -20.38 -0.83
C THR A 57 4.94 -19.12 -1.40
N PHE A 58 4.44 -17.93 -1.05
CA PHE A 58 5.03 -16.65 -1.49
C PHE A 58 6.40 -16.39 -0.85
N CYS A 59 7.37 -15.92 -1.64
CA CYS A 59 8.70 -15.54 -1.18
C CYS A 59 8.70 -14.09 -0.66
N ASN A 60 8.74 -13.92 0.66
CA ASN A 60 8.81 -12.60 1.29
C ASN A 60 10.27 -12.12 1.30
N PRO A 61 10.65 -11.07 0.55
CA PRO A 61 12.04 -10.67 0.38
C PRO A 61 12.68 -10.10 1.66
N ARG A 62 11.85 -9.67 2.62
CA ARG A 62 12.31 -8.94 3.80
C ARG A 62 12.16 -9.81 5.06
N ALA A 63 13.29 -10.27 5.59
CA ALA A 63 13.37 -11.12 6.78
C ALA A 63 12.70 -10.52 8.04
N GLN A 64 12.65 -9.19 8.12
CA GLN A 64 12.06 -8.44 9.24
C GLN A 64 10.53 -8.52 9.32
N PHE A 65 9.84 -8.91 8.24
CA PHE A 65 8.39 -9.02 8.27
C PHE A 65 7.99 -10.32 8.94
N LEU A 66 7.20 -10.20 10.01
CA LEU A 66 6.62 -11.33 10.73
C LEU A 66 5.33 -11.83 10.08
N THR A 67 4.81 -11.14 9.05
CA THR A 67 3.59 -11.50 8.32
C THR A 67 3.88 -11.61 6.83
N CYS A 68 3.20 -12.53 6.16
CA CYS A 68 3.32 -12.68 4.71
C CYS A 68 2.62 -11.51 3.99
N GLU A 69 3.28 -10.91 3.00
CA GLU A 69 2.70 -9.81 2.22
C GLU A 69 1.48 -10.24 1.39
N MET A 70 1.46 -11.51 0.95
CA MET A 70 0.41 -12.04 0.09
C MET A 70 -0.83 -12.51 0.86
N CYS A 71 -0.65 -13.33 1.91
CA CYS A 71 -1.76 -13.94 2.64
C CYS A 71 -1.96 -13.41 4.06
N GLN A 72 -1.13 -12.47 4.50
CA GLN A 72 -1.15 -11.86 5.84
C GLN A 72 -0.94 -12.84 7.01
N MET A 73 -0.63 -14.12 6.72
CA MET A 73 -0.35 -15.12 7.77
C MET A 73 0.99 -14.84 8.46
N VAL A 74 1.02 -15.07 9.77
CA VAL A 74 2.21 -14.89 10.62
C VAL A 74 3.25 -15.97 10.30
N ARG A 75 4.52 -15.58 10.25
CA ARG A 75 5.66 -16.48 10.09
C ARG A 75 5.80 -17.37 11.32
N HIS A 76 5.65 -18.68 11.14
CA HIS A 76 5.97 -19.65 12.18
C HIS A 76 7.50 -19.83 12.22
N GLY A 77 8.14 -19.68 13.38
CA GLY A 77 9.55 -20.10 13.55
C GLY A 77 10.60 -19.05 13.87
N THR A 78 10.27 -17.84 14.34
CA THR A 78 11.26 -17.01 15.05
C THR A 78 11.45 -17.44 16.51
N THR A 79 11.57 -18.74 16.75
CA THR A 79 12.01 -19.32 18.03
C THR A 79 13.53 -19.30 18.15
N ALA A 80 14.19 -18.23 17.70
CA ALA A 80 15.63 -18.07 17.86
C ALA A 80 16.04 -17.45 19.22
N GLU A 81 15.10 -17.02 20.07
CA GLU A 81 15.48 -16.40 21.36
C GLU A 81 14.51 -16.62 22.54
N ARG A 82 13.77 -17.74 22.57
CA ARG A 82 13.00 -18.13 23.76
C ARG A 82 13.77 -18.97 24.78
N ASN A 83 15.11 -18.88 24.77
CA ASN A 83 15.99 -19.60 25.71
C ASN A 83 16.58 -18.71 26.83
N ALA A 84 16.10 -17.48 27.01
CA ALA A 84 16.66 -16.56 28.03
C ALA A 84 15.72 -16.12 29.16
N THR A 85 14.43 -16.49 29.22
CA THR A 85 13.60 -16.03 30.38
C THR A 85 12.33 -16.83 30.66
N THR A 86 12.38 -18.17 30.68
CA THR A 86 11.27 -18.92 31.30
C THR A 86 11.76 -20.21 31.95
N ALA A 87 12.55 -20.05 33.00
CA ALA A 87 12.72 -21.08 34.00
C ALA A 87 12.79 -20.41 35.38
N VAL A 88 11.84 -20.78 36.24
CA VAL A 88 11.88 -20.65 37.71
C VAL A 88 11.62 -19.21 38.21
N GLN A 89 10.56 -18.90 38.97
CA GLN A 89 10.24 -19.52 40.25
C GLN A 89 8.80 -19.19 40.69
N THR A 90 8.09 -20.24 41.07
CA THR A 90 6.89 -20.22 41.91
C THR A 90 7.19 -19.59 43.26
N THR A 91 6.54 -18.48 43.61
CA THR A 91 6.23 -18.14 45.01
C THR A 91 4.79 -17.66 45.10
N PRO A 92 3.92 -18.34 45.87
CA PRO A 92 2.60 -17.86 46.23
C PRO A 92 2.72 -16.94 47.45
N ARG A 93 2.41 -15.64 47.30
CA ARG A 93 1.91 -14.84 48.43
C ARG A 93 1.25 -13.53 47.99
N ASP A 94 0.06 -13.34 48.53
CA ASP A 94 -0.85 -12.21 48.46
C ASP A 94 -0.22 -10.82 48.30
N ALA A 95 -0.29 -10.29 47.08
CA ALA A 95 -0.37 -8.85 46.86
C ALA A 95 -1.29 -8.59 45.65
N PRO A 96 -2.35 -7.77 45.78
CA PRO A 96 -3.20 -7.43 44.65
C PRO A 96 -2.37 -6.66 43.60
N PRO A 97 -2.37 -7.07 42.33
CA PRO A 97 -1.69 -6.33 41.29
C PRO A 97 -2.36 -4.97 41.12
N SER A 98 -1.57 -3.91 41.32
CA SER A 98 -1.95 -2.52 41.07
C SER A 98 -2.50 -2.38 39.65
N GLN A 99 -3.82 -2.16 39.55
CA GLN A 99 -4.59 -2.04 38.31
C GLN A 99 -4.28 -0.77 37.48
N ALA A 100 -3.23 -0.03 37.83
CA ALA A 100 -2.96 1.29 37.25
C ALA A 100 -2.42 1.27 35.81
N ARG A 101 -1.99 0.12 35.26
CA ARG A 101 -1.32 0.07 33.95
C ARG A 101 -2.19 -0.33 32.76
N VAL A 102 -3.43 -0.79 32.99
CA VAL A 102 -4.32 -1.22 31.89
C VAL A 102 -5.05 -0.03 31.23
N ASN A 103 -5.12 1.12 31.91
CA ASN A 103 -5.89 2.27 31.42
C ASN A 103 -5.19 3.09 30.33
N HIS A 104 -3.85 3.03 30.23
CA HIS A 104 -3.11 3.84 29.26
C HIS A 104 -3.24 3.33 27.83
N ALA A 105 -3.15 2.01 27.63
CA ALA A 105 -3.27 1.41 26.30
C ALA A 105 -4.68 1.63 25.69
N SER A 106 -5.72 1.68 26.52
CA SER A 106 -7.09 1.95 26.05
C SER A 106 -7.30 3.41 25.63
N GLN A 107 -6.49 4.35 26.12
CA GLN A 107 -6.64 5.77 25.82
C GLN A 107 -6.04 6.12 24.45
N GLU A 108 -4.91 5.49 24.10
CA GLU A 108 -4.26 5.67 22.80
C GLU A 108 -5.13 5.16 21.64
N ASP A 109 -5.77 3.99 21.79
CA ASP A 109 -6.71 3.43 20.80
C ASP A 109 -7.93 4.35 20.59
N SER A 110 -8.45 4.97 21.66
CA SER A 110 -9.57 5.91 21.55
C SER A 110 -9.20 7.20 20.81
N HIS A 111 -7.96 7.68 20.96
CA HIS A 111 -7.49 8.87 20.26
C HIS A 111 -7.26 8.60 18.77
N GLU A 112 -6.66 7.45 18.44
CA GLU A 112 -6.46 7.03 17.06
C GLU A 112 -7.79 6.87 16.32
N ARG A 113 -8.79 6.23 16.95
CA ARG A 113 -10.14 6.12 16.38
C ARG A 113 -10.77 7.49 16.08
N ARG A 114 -10.56 8.47 16.94
CA ARG A 114 -11.09 9.83 16.73
C ARG A 114 -10.44 10.50 15.52
N LEU A 115 -9.11 10.39 15.38
CA LEU A 115 -8.39 10.96 14.23
C LEU A 115 -8.81 10.31 12.91
N ILE A 116 -9.01 8.98 12.89
CA ILE A 116 -9.52 8.27 11.72
C ILE A 116 -10.92 8.75 11.35
N GLN A 117 -11.79 8.95 12.35
CA GLN A 117 -13.14 9.45 12.13
C GLN A 117 -13.15 10.88 11.56
N GLU A 118 -12.28 11.75 12.06
CA GLU A 118 -12.13 13.13 11.57
C GLU A 118 -11.63 13.16 10.12
N ARG A 119 -10.57 12.40 9.81
CA ARG A 119 -10.04 12.23 8.43
C ARG A 119 -11.10 11.72 7.46
N PHE A 120 -11.92 10.76 7.89
CA PHE A 120 -13.00 10.23 7.07
C PHE A 120 -14.07 11.29 6.81
N GLN A 121 -14.39 12.11 7.80
CA GLN A 121 -15.36 13.19 7.65
C GLN A 121 -14.86 14.29 6.71
N GLU A 122 -13.58 14.66 6.78
CA GLU A 122 -12.94 15.59 5.83
C GLU A 122 -12.99 15.06 4.40
N MET A 123 -12.72 13.76 4.20
CA MET A 123 -12.79 13.13 2.88
C MET A 123 -14.20 13.22 2.26
N LEU A 124 -15.24 12.96 3.06
CA LEU A 124 -16.63 13.09 2.61
C LEU A 124 -17.01 14.54 2.29
N GLN A 125 -16.48 15.49 3.05
CA GLN A 125 -16.69 16.92 2.79
C GLN A 125 -16.06 17.33 1.46
N LEU A 126 -14.81 16.94 1.21
CA LEU A 126 -14.13 17.20 -0.06
C LEU A 126 -14.85 16.57 -1.25
N GLN A 127 -15.36 15.34 -1.10
CA GLN A 127 -16.15 14.68 -2.14
C GLN A 127 -17.39 15.51 -2.51
N ARG A 128 -18.11 16.03 -1.51
CA ARG A 128 -19.28 16.89 -1.73
C ARG A 128 -18.91 18.20 -2.41
N GLU A 129 -17.81 18.83 -2.02
CA GLU A 129 -17.33 20.07 -2.64
C GLU A 129 -16.93 19.86 -4.09
N MET A 130 -16.29 18.74 -4.40
CA MET A 130 -15.98 18.32 -5.76
C MET A 130 -17.27 18.18 -6.58
N GLU A 131 -18.29 17.49 -6.06
CA GLU A 131 -19.59 17.34 -6.74
C GLU A 131 -20.30 18.68 -6.96
N GLN A 132 -20.27 19.58 -5.97
CA GLN A 132 -20.83 20.93 -6.12
C GLN A 132 -20.10 21.74 -7.20
N SER A 133 -18.77 21.64 -7.26
CA SER A 133 -17.97 22.35 -8.26
C SER A 133 -18.33 21.93 -9.69
N LEU A 134 -18.71 20.66 -9.89
CA LEU A 134 -19.15 20.14 -11.18
C LEU A 134 -20.55 20.65 -11.56
N GLN A 135 -21.44 20.85 -10.59
CA GLN A 135 -22.78 21.40 -10.85
C GLN A 135 -22.73 22.86 -11.31
N PHE A 136 -21.90 23.69 -10.69
CA PHE A 136 -21.75 25.10 -11.09
C PHE A 136 -21.07 25.30 -12.45
N LYS A 137 -20.32 24.30 -12.91
CA LYS A 137 -19.63 24.31 -14.21
C LYS A 137 -20.45 23.75 -15.37
N SER A 138 -21.73 23.46 -15.18
CA SER A 138 -22.62 23.26 -16.31
C SER A 138 -22.96 24.65 -16.87
N PRO A 139 -22.33 25.12 -17.97
CA PRO A 139 -22.84 26.30 -18.63
C PRO A 139 -24.27 25.94 -19.01
N SER A 140 -25.24 26.60 -18.38
CA SER A 140 -26.61 26.60 -18.84
C SER A 140 -26.53 26.99 -20.30
N SER A 141 -26.61 25.99 -21.19
CA SER A 141 -26.79 26.17 -22.61
C SER A 141 -28.13 26.86 -22.74
N SER A 142 -28.09 28.18 -22.58
CA SER A 142 -29.14 29.09 -22.97
C SER A 142 -29.22 28.91 -24.46
N ILE A 143 -30.08 27.96 -24.86
CA ILE A 143 -30.47 27.75 -26.23
C ILE A 143 -31.09 29.09 -26.62
N VAL A 144 -30.30 29.91 -27.29
CA VAL A 144 -30.76 31.16 -27.87
C VAL A 144 -31.79 30.74 -28.91
N PRO A 145 -33.09 31.06 -28.75
CA PRO A 145 -34.05 30.74 -29.78
C PRO A 145 -33.70 31.60 -30.99
N CYS A 146 -33.21 30.97 -32.06
CA CYS A 146 -33.02 31.63 -33.34
C CYS A 146 -34.38 32.10 -33.83
N CYS A 147 -34.67 33.39 -33.67
CA CYS A 147 -35.80 34.06 -34.30
C CYS A 147 -35.65 33.90 -35.82
N SER A 148 -36.46 32.99 -36.39
CA SER A 148 -36.63 32.89 -37.83
C SER A 148 -37.52 34.05 -38.24
N SER A 149 -36.90 35.10 -38.79
CA SER A 149 -37.61 36.21 -39.42
C SER A 149 -38.29 35.73 -40.71
N ALA A 150 -39.57 36.05 -40.86
CA ALA A 150 -40.33 35.96 -42.10
C ALA A 150 -40.56 37.36 -42.66
#